data_AF-A0A1H9W2J3-F1
#
_entry.id   AF-A0A1H9W2J3-F1
#
_cell.length_a   1.000
_cell.length_b   1.000
_cell.length_c   1.000
_cell.angle_alpha   90.00
_cell.angle_beta   90.00
_cell.angle_gamma   90.00
#
_symmetry.space_group_name_H-M   'P 1'
#
loop_
_entity.id
_entity.type
_entity.pdbx_description
1 polymer ?
#
loop_
_entity_poly.entity_id
_entity_poly.type
_entity_poly.pdbx_seq_one_letter_code
_entity_poly.pdbx_strand_id
1 'polypeptide(L)' 'MNSLKGPASYFPSIEAKYGRPIEEWKDLIRGQNGMKHMELVKWLKEDHGMGHGHANALVADTLRDGR' A
#
# COMPACT_ATOMS: atom_id res chain seq x y z
N MET A 1 15.00 13.90 18.01
CA MET A 1 15.16 13.19 16.71
C MET A 1 13.77 12.91 16.15
N ASN A 2 13.32 13.62 15.12
CA ASN A 2 11.98 13.43 14.56
C ASN A 2 12.11 12.77 13.18
N SER A 3 12.29 11.45 13.17
CA SER A 3 12.22 10.68 11.93
C SER A 3 10.79 10.81 11.43
N LEU A 4 10.60 11.57 10.35
CA LEU A 4 9.35 11.60 9.60
C LEU A 4 9.04 10.14 9.24
N LYS A 5 8.15 9.52 10.02
CA LYS A 5 7.77 8.12 9.83
C LYS A 5 7.01 8.05 8.51
N GLY A 6 7.75 7.76 7.45
CA GLY A 6 7.18 7.62 6.11
C GLY A 6 6.16 6.49 6.04
N PRO A 7 5.51 6.31 4.88
CA PRO A 7 4.55 5.21 4.66
C PRO A 7 5.08 3.83 5.09
N ALA A 8 6.38 3.61 4.96
CA ALA A 8 7.07 2.39 5.40
C ALA A 8 6.91 2.06 6.89
N SER A 9 6.57 3.03 7.75
CA SER A 9 6.29 2.76 9.17
C SER A 9 5.05 1.89 9.39
N TYR A 10 4.14 1.81 8.41
CA TYR A 10 2.97 0.92 8.46
C TYR A 10 3.29 -0.50 8.01
N PHE A 11 4.42 -0.74 7.34
CA PHE A 11 4.69 -2.01 6.66
C PHE A 11 4.66 -3.25 7.57
N PRO A 12 5.32 -3.25 8.74
CA PRO A 12 5.23 -4.39 9.65
C PRO A 12 3.79 -4.71 10.08
N SER A 13 2.97 -3.68 10.29
CA SER A 13 1.56 -3.86 10.65
C SER A 13 0.68 -4.34 9.49
N ILE A 14 1.03 -3.98 8.24
CA ILE A 14 0.35 -4.45 7.04
C ILE A 14 0.63 -5.94 6.84
N GLU A 15 1.90 -6.35 6.89
CA GLU A 15 2.28 -7.77 6.77
C GLU A 15 1.65 -8.61 7.87
N ALA A 16 1.73 -8.15 9.13
CA ALA A 16 1.14 -8.85 10.27
C ALA A 16 -0.39 -8.99 10.16
N LYS A 17 -1.09 -7.99 9.61
CA LYS A 17 -2.55 -7.99 9.53
C LYS A 17 -3.10 -8.72 8.30
N TYR A 18 -2.43 -8.61 7.16
CA TYR A 18 -2.95 -9.13 5.88
C TYR A 18 -2.16 -10.32 5.35
N GLY A 19 -1.11 -10.75 6.04
CA GLY A 19 -0.47 -12.05 5.84
C GLY A 19 0.34 -12.19 4.56
N ARG A 20 0.74 -11.08 3.93
CA ARG A 20 1.57 -11.08 2.72
C ARG A 20 2.72 -10.08 2.86
N PRO A 21 3.91 -10.39 2.31
CA PRO A 21 5.02 -9.45 2.25
C PRO A 21 4.66 -8.15 1.52
N ILE A 22 5.30 -7.05 1.89
CA ILE A 22 5.07 -5.75 1.20
C ILE A 22 5.38 -5.81 -0.28
N GLU A 23 6.41 -6.54 -0.70
CA GLU A 23 6.75 -6.63 -2.13
C GLU A 23 5.62 -7.31 -2.94
N GLU A 24 4.95 -8.33 -2.40
CA GLU A 24 3.77 -8.92 -3.06
C GLU A 24 2.65 -7.89 -3.22
N TRP A 25 2.41 -7.09 -2.19
CA TRP A 25 1.41 -6.04 -2.24
C TRP A 25 1.75 -4.96 -3.27
N LYS A 26 3.02 -4.56 -3.36
CA LYS A 26 3.51 -3.61 -4.36
C LYS A 26 3.33 -4.18 -5.77
N ASP A 27 3.65 -5.45 -5.99
CA ASP A 27 3.49 -6.10 -7.28
C ASP A 27 2.03 -6.21 -7.71
N LEU A 28 1.12 -6.50 -6.77
CA LEU A 28 -0.31 -6.47 -7.03
C LEU A 28 -0.78 -5.07 -7.47
N ILE A 29 -0.33 -4.02 -6.78
CA ILE A 29 -0.62 -2.63 -7.17
C ILE A 29 -0.06 -2.31 -8.55
N ARG A 30 1.20 -2.65 -8.83
CA ARG A 30 1.85 -2.43 -10.13
C ARG A 30 1.14 -3.19 -11.26
N GLY A 31 0.52 -4.33 -10.96
CA GLY A 31 -0.30 -5.10 -11.90
C GLY A 31 -1.63 -4.44 -12.28
N GLN A 32 -2.13 -3.49 -11.48
CA GLN A 32 -3.36 -2.74 -11.76
C GLN A 32 -3.09 -1.58 -12.74
N ASN A 33 -2.73 -1.91 -13.97
CA ASN A 33 -2.43 -0.93 -15.00
C ASN A 33 -3.61 0.03 -15.25
N GLY A 34 -3.30 1.33 -15.28
CA GLY A 34 -4.25 2.39 -15.61
C GLY A 34 -5.12 2.87 -14.45
N MET A 35 -5.05 2.24 -13.27
CA MET A 35 -5.75 2.74 -12.08
C MET A 35 -5.02 3.94 -11.47
N LYS A 36 -5.78 4.99 -11.14
CA LYS A 36 -5.30 6.14 -10.38
C LYS A 36 -5.13 5.78 -8.91
N HIS A 37 -4.34 6.57 -8.18
CA HIS A 37 -4.07 6.40 -6.74
C HIS A 37 -5.32 6.05 -5.91
N MET A 38 -6.39 6.83 -6.03
CA MET A 38 -7.61 6.61 -5.24
C MET A 38 -8.41 5.38 -5.67
N GLU A 39 -8.26 4.94 -6.92
CA GLU A 39 -8.88 3.69 -7.42
C GLU A 39 -8.16 2.48 -6.83
N LEU A 40 -6.83 2.51 -6.77
CA LEU A 40 -6.02 1.49 -6.09
C LEU A 40 -6.33 1.40 -4.59
N VAL A 41 -6.47 2.56 -3.91
CA VAL A 41 -6.86 2.61 -2.50
C VAL A 41 -8.24 2.00 -2.31
N LYS A 42 -9.19 2.29 -3.21
CA LYS A 42 -10.55 1.72 -3.15
C LYS A 42 -10.51 0.20 -3.37
N TRP A 43 -9.80 -0.27 -4.38
CA TRP A 43 -9.62 -1.69 -4.70
C TRP A 43 -9.03 -2.47 -3.51
N LEU A 44 -7.97 -1.97 -2.87
CA LEU A 44 -7.42 -2.60 -1.66
C LEU A 44 -8.42 -2.67 -0.49
N LYS A 45 -9.30 -1.67 -0.36
CA LYS A 45 -10.33 -1.69 0.68
C LYS A 45 -11.43 -2.71 0.37
N GLU A 46 -11.87 -2.79 -0.87
CA GLU A 46 -13.01 -3.62 -1.29
C GLU A 46 -12.60 -5.09 -1.46
N ASP A 47 -11.53 -5.36 -2.22
CA ASP A 47 -11.09 -6.72 -2.55
C ASP A 47 -10.23 -7.35 -1.46
N HIS A 48 -9.48 -6.54 -0.70
CA HIS A 48 -8.52 -7.03 0.31
C HIS A 48 -8.88 -6.64 1.75
N GLY A 49 -10.03 -5.98 1.97
CA GLY A 49 -10.49 -5.59 3.30
C GLY A 49 -9.54 -4.62 4.02
N MET A 50 -8.69 -3.93 3.27
CA MET A 50 -7.63 -3.10 3.84
C MET A 50 -8.22 -1.80 4.44
N GLY A 51 -7.76 -1.39 5.62
CA GLY A 51 -8.13 -0.10 6.20
C GLY A 51 -7.55 1.10 5.41
N HIS A 52 -8.20 2.26 5.47
CA HIS A 52 -7.81 3.44 4.66
C HIS A 52 -6.33 3.84 4.82
N GLY A 53 -5.82 3.91 6.05
CA GLY A 53 -4.42 4.27 6.30
C GLY A 53 -3.43 3.27 5.71
N HIS A 54 -3.71 1.97 5.82
CA HIS A 54 -2.86 0.91 5.28
C HIS A 54 -2.87 0.93 3.74
N ALA A 55 -4.06 1.02 3.14
CA ALA A 55 -4.21 1.10 1.69
C ALA A 55 -3.51 2.34 1.12
N ASN A 56 -3.71 3.50 1.73
CA ASN A 56 -3.10 4.74 1.27
C ASN A 56 -1.57 4.73 1.40
N ALA A 57 -1.03 4.20 2.51
CA ALA A 57 0.42 4.09 2.69
C ALA A 57 1.06 3.19 1.63
N LEU A 58 0.43 2.05 1.34
CA LEU A 58 0.91 1.08 0.36
C LEU A 58 0.93 1.67 -1.06
N VAL A 59 -0.17 2.29 -1.49
CA VAL A 59 -0.27 2.89 -2.84
C VAL A 59 0.69 4.07 -2.98
N ALA A 60 0.75 4.96 -1.98
CA ALA A 60 1.65 6.12 -2.03
C ALA A 60 3.12 5.72 -2.12
N ASP A 61 3.54 4.69 -1.39
CA ASP A 61 4.92 4.19 -1.47
C ASP A 61 5.20 3.53 -2.83
N THR A 62 4.30 2.66 -3.30
CA THR A 62 4.47 1.93 -4.56
C THR A 62 4.58 2.87 -5.77
N LEU A 63 3.71 3.88 -5.85
CA LEU A 63 3.71 4.83 -6.97
C LEU A 63 4.86 5.85 -6.90
N ARG A 64 5.43 6.08 -5.71
CA ARG A 64 6.62 6.92 -5.55
C ARG A 64 7.90 6.18 -5.97
N ASP A 65 7.95 4.88 -5.71
CA ASP A 65 9.09 3.99 -6.02
C ASP A 65 9.18 3.67 -7.53
N GLY A 66 8.05 3.64 -8.23
CA GLY A 66 8.00 3.38 -9.69
C GLY A 66 8.23 4.60 -10.59
N ARG A 67 8.85 5.69 -10.10
CA ARG A 67 9.14 6.91 -10.87
C ARG A 67 10.60 6.98 -11.32
#